data_AF-A0A9X2TGX8-F1
#
_entry.id   AF-A0A9X2TGX8-F1
#
_cell.length_a   1.000
_cell.length_b   1.000
_cell.length_c   1.000
_cell.angle_alpha   90.00
_cell.angle_beta   90.00
_cell.angle_gamma   90.00
#
_symmetry.space_group_name_H-M   'P 1'
#
loop_
_entity.id
_entity.type
_entity.pdbx_description
1 polymer ?
#
loop_
_entity_poly.entity_id
_entity_poly.type
_entity_poly.pdbx_seq_one_letter_code
_entity_poly.pdbx_strand_id
1 'polypeptide(L)'
;MAVRRPRSPHIKATTSAINSIALKCSLEVYVVPREDLIILKIAWAKDSRSKIQERAVRNLLATDHDEDDVEHWLRELDLHDFAERWLA
;
A
#
# COMPACT_ATOMS: atom_id res chain seq x y z
N MET A 1 -1.86 28.98 -8.93
CA MET A 1 -2.76 27.80 -8.92
C MET A 1 -2.37 26.92 -7.74
N ALA A 2 -3.18 26.89 -6.68
CA ALA A 2 -2.94 26.01 -5.54
C ALA A 2 -3.44 24.61 -5.90
N VAL A 3 -2.53 23.65 -6.07
CA VAL A 3 -2.88 22.22 -6.15
C VAL A 3 -3.48 21.84 -4.81
N ARG A 4 -4.81 21.79 -4.73
CA ARG A 4 -5.49 21.16 -3.60
C ARG A 4 -5.16 19.68 -3.67
N ARG A 5 -4.23 19.21 -2.83
CA ARG A 5 -4.03 17.77 -2.64
C ARG A 5 -5.37 17.20 -2.15
N PRO A 6 -5.95 16.18 -2.80
CA PRO A 6 -7.06 15.46 -2.19
C PRO A 6 -6.57 14.99 -0.82
N ARG A 7 -7.32 15.31 0.23
CA ARG A 7 -7.08 14.71 1.54
C ARG A 7 -7.33 13.22 1.35
N SER A 8 -6.30 12.38 1.39
CA SER A 8 -6.50 10.94 1.53
C SER A 8 -7.36 10.72 2.77
N PRO A 9 -8.58 10.16 2.65
CA PRO A 9 -9.47 9.94 3.78
C PRO A 9 -8.94 8.90 4.80
N HIS A 10 -7.81 8.26 4.51
CA HIS A 10 -7.35 7.05 5.18
C HIS A 10 -6.26 7.25 6.25
N ILE A 11 -5.85 8.49 6.56
CA ILE A 11 -5.25 8.73 7.90
C ILE A 11 -6.38 8.81 8.93
N LYS A 12 -7.23 7.78 8.96
CA LYS A 12 -7.90 7.43 10.20
C LYS A 12 -6.77 6.89 11.07
N ALA A 13 -6.50 7.55 12.19
CA ALA A 13 -5.84 6.90 13.31
C ALA A 13 -6.79 5.79 13.80
N THR A 14 -6.96 4.74 13.01
CA THR A 14 -7.75 3.59 13.36
C THR A 14 -6.83 2.72 14.19
N THR A 15 -6.95 2.84 15.51
CA THR A 15 -6.56 1.76 16.40
C THR A 15 -7.53 0.59 16.14
N SER A 16 -7.37 -0.09 15.01
CA SER A 16 -8.00 -1.37 14.75
C SER A 16 -6.92 -2.29 14.19
N ALA A 17 -6.36 -3.07 15.11
CA ALA A 17 -5.51 -4.23 14.89
C ALA A 17 -4.36 -4.09 13.89
N ILE A 18 -3.34 -3.28 14.21
CA ILE A 18 -1.99 -3.54 13.70
C ILE A 18 -1.34 -4.57 14.64
N ASN A 19 -1.01 -5.74 14.09
CA ASN A 19 -0.05 -6.69 14.66
C ASN A 19 1.15 -5.91 15.23
N SER A 20 1.34 -5.97 16.54
CA SER A 20 2.35 -5.17 17.25
C SER A 20 3.73 -5.36 16.63
N ILE A 21 4.28 -4.30 16.00
CA ILE A 21 5.70 -4.26 15.66
C ILE A 21 6.41 -3.66 16.87
N ALA A 22 7.19 -4.49 17.59
CA ALA A 22 8.04 -4.01 18.68
C ALA A 22 9.26 -3.28 18.10
N LEU A 23 9.12 -1.99 17.86
CA LEU A 23 10.24 -1.11 17.53
C LEU A 23 10.83 -0.57 18.82
N LYS A 24 12.03 -1.04 19.20
CA LYS A 24 12.80 -0.39 20.27
C LYS A 24 13.52 0.81 19.66
N CYS A 25 12.84 1.94 19.58
CA CYS A 25 13.39 3.19 19.09
C CYS A 25 13.00 4.34 20.02
N SER A 26 13.95 5.24 20.32
CA SER A 26 13.72 6.44 21.13
C SER A 26 13.17 7.62 20.31
N LEU A 27 12.69 7.36 19.10
CA LEU A 27 12.22 8.35 18.13
C LEU A 27 10.77 8.08 17.76
N GLU A 28 10.05 9.14 17.38
CA GLU A 28 8.72 9.01 16.79
C GLU A 28 8.81 8.36 15.41
N VAL A 29 7.99 7.35 15.15
CA VAL A 29 7.94 6.61 13.89
C VAL A 29 6.56 6.75 13.28
N TYR A 30 6.53 7.09 12.00
CA TYR A 30 5.31 7.13 11.19
C TYR A 30 5.31 5.92 10.25
N VAL A 31 4.25 5.13 10.32
CA VAL A 31 4.09 3.91 9.52
C VAL A 31 2.99 4.14 8.51
N VAL A 32 3.23 3.73 7.26
CA VAL A 32 2.21 3.73 6.23
C VAL A 32 1.28 2.52 6.41
N PRO A 33 -0.03 2.66 6.13
CA PRO A 33 -0.94 1.52 6.04
C PRO A 33 -0.43 0.45 5.07
N ARG A 34 -0.89 -0.79 5.26
CA ARG A 34 -0.46 -1.93 4.44
C ARG A 34 -0.92 -1.78 3.00
N GLU A 35 -2.15 -1.34 2.82
CA GLU A 35 -2.83 -1.13 1.55
C GLU A 35 -2.08 -0.08 0.73
N ASP A 36 -1.76 1.06 1.35
CA ASP A 36 -0.90 2.10 0.77
C ASP A 36 0.48 1.55 0.38
N LEU A 37 1.08 0.69 1.22
CA LEU A 37 2.36 0.07 0.94
C LEU A 37 2.28 -0.91 -0.25
N ILE A 38 1.18 -1.66 -0.38
CA ILE A 38 0.92 -2.54 -1.54
C ILE A 38 0.88 -1.70 -2.82
N ILE A 39 0.09 -0.63 -2.84
CA ILE A 39 -0.06 0.28 -4.00
C ILE A 39 1.29 0.89 -4.38
N LEU A 40 2.06 1.39 -3.40
CA LEU A 40 3.40 1.96 -3.61
C LEU A 40 4.36 0.93 -4.24
N LYS A 41 4.29 -0.33 -3.81
CA LYS A 41 5.14 -1.41 -4.32
C LYS A 41 4.76 -1.82 -5.73
N ILE A 42 3.46 -1.85 -6.04
CA ILE A 42 2.95 -2.11 -7.39
C ILE A 42 3.39 -1.01 -8.36
N ALA A 43 3.21 0.27 -7.98
CA ALA A 43 3.65 1.41 -8.79
C ALA A 43 5.16 1.33 -9.08
N TRP A 44 5.97 1.05 -8.06
CA TRP A 44 7.41 0.91 -8.23
C TRP A 44 7.78 -0.30 -9.10
N ALA A 45 7.06 -1.41 -9.00
CA ALA A 45 7.27 -2.56 -9.86
C ALA A 45 6.93 -2.27 -11.33
N LYS A 46 5.91 -1.43 -11.61
CA LYS A 46 5.56 -0.98 -12.97
C LYS A 46 6.71 -0.21 -13.60
N ASP A 47 7.29 0.73 -12.86
CA ASP A 47 8.36 1.59 -13.37
C ASP A 47 9.71 0.86 -13.49
N SER A 48 10.04 0.00 -12.51
CA SER A 48 11.36 -0.63 -12.41
C SER A 48 11.46 -2.02 -13.02
N ARG A 49 10.32 -2.70 -13.27
CA ARG A 49 10.24 -4.14 -13.62
C ARG A 49 11.01 -5.05 -12.65
N SER A 50 11.13 -4.64 -11.38
CA SER A 50 11.94 -5.34 -10.39
C SER A 50 11.24 -6.55 -9.78
N LYS A 51 11.79 -7.75 -10.01
CA LYS A 51 11.35 -9.02 -9.40
C LYS A 51 11.33 -9.00 -7.86
N ILE A 52 12.18 -8.16 -7.26
CA ILE A 52 12.23 -8.00 -5.79
C ILE A 52 10.95 -7.32 -5.30
N GLN A 53 10.46 -6.32 -6.03
CA GLN A 53 9.21 -5.65 -5.68
C GLN A 53 8.01 -6.57 -5.92
N GLU A 54 8.03 -7.39 -6.99
CA GLU A 54 6.97 -8.39 -7.22
C GLU A 54 6.84 -9.36 -6.03
N ARG A 55 7.98 -9.85 -5.51
CA ARG A 55 7.99 -10.70 -4.32
C ARG A 55 7.47 -9.97 -3.08
N ALA A 56 7.80 -8.68 -2.92
CA ALA A 56 7.31 -7.88 -1.81
C ALA A 56 5.78 -7.70 -1.87
N VAL A 57 5.23 -7.40 -3.06
CA VAL A 57 3.77 -7.30 -3.28
C VAL A 57 3.08 -8.61 -2.90
N ARG A 58 3.57 -9.76 -3.39
CA ARG A 58 2.99 -11.08 -3.04
C ARG A 58 3.01 -11.36 -1.55
N ASN A 59 4.09 -11.02 -0.86
CA ASN A 59 4.18 -11.21 0.58
C ASN A 59 3.17 -10.34 1.36
N LEU A 60 2.90 -9.13 0.86
CA LEU A 60 1.94 -8.23 1.48
C LEU A 60 0.49 -8.69 1.25
N LEU A 61 0.20 -9.20 0.04
CA LEU A 61 -1.11 -9.76 -0.34
C LEU A 61 -1.41 -11.10 0.34
N ALA A 62 -0.38 -11.89 0.69
CA ALA A 62 -0.55 -13.18 1.36
C ALA A 62 -1.07 -13.08 2.81
N THR A 63 -1.27 -11.87 3.32
CA THR A 63 -1.81 -11.60 4.66
C THR A 63 -3.08 -10.76 4.52
N ASP A 64 -3.92 -10.80 5.55
CA ASP A 64 -5.15 -10.00 5.61
C ASP A 64 -4.88 -8.53 5.28
N HIS A 65 -5.67 -8.01 4.35
CA HIS A 65 -5.64 -6.63 3.85
C HIS A 65 -7.03 -6.29 3.29
N ASP A 66 -7.33 -5.00 3.21
CA ASP A 66 -8.59 -4.53 2.62
C ASP A 66 -8.50 -4.58 1.08
N GLU A 67 -9.05 -5.64 0.49
CA GLU A 67 -9.06 -5.85 -0.96
C GLU A 67 -9.84 -4.76 -1.71
N ASP A 68 -10.95 -4.28 -1.13
CA ASP A 68 -11.80 -3.25 -1.75
C ASP A 68 -11.05 -1.90 -1.82
N ASP A 69 -10.34 -1.53 -0.75
CA ASP A 69 -9.54 -0.28 -0.72
C ASP A 69 -8.36 -0.36 -1.72
N VAL A 70 -7.65 -1.50 -1.75
CA VAL A 70 -6.56 -1.71 -2.71
C VAL A 70 -7.08 -1.69 -4.14
N GLU A 71 -8.17 -2.38 -4.44
CA GLU A 71 -8.75 -2.42 -5.79
C GLU A 71 -9.23 -1.04 -6.24
N HIS A 72 -9.90 -0.29 -5.36
CA HIS A 72 -10.36 1.07 -5.63
C HIS A 72 -9.19 1.97 -6.08
N TRP A 73 -8.11 2.01 -5.29
CA TRP A 73 -6.97 2.87 -5.60
C TRP A 73 -6.13 2.38 -6.78
N LEU A 74 -6.04 1.08 -7.02
CA LEU A 74 -5.37 0.56 -8.22
C LEU A 74 -6.08 0.99 -9.50
N ARG A 75 -7.41 1.10 -9.49
CA ARG A 75 -8.18 1.64 -10.61
C ARG A 75 -7.99 3.14 -10.76
N GLU A 76 -8.10 3.91 -9.68
CA GLU A 76 -7.90 5.37 -9.69
C GLU A 76 -6.48 5.79 -10.16
N LEU A 77 -5.48 4.94 -9.93
CA LEU A 77 -4.08 5.20 -10.28
C LEU A 77 -3.62 4.55 -11.59
N ASP A 78 -4.51 3.91 -12.37
CA ASP A 78 -4.17 3.20 -13.61
C ASP A 78 -3.07 2.12 -13.40
N LEU A 79 -3.19 1.39 -12.29
CA LEU A 79 -2.29 0.29 -11.92
C LEU A 79 -2.98 -1.07 -11.94
N HIS A 80 -4.31 -1.10 -12.06
CA HIS A 80 -5.14 -2.31 -11.97
C HIS A 80 -4.72 -3.38 -12.98
N ASP A 81 -4.65 -3.05 -14.27
CA ASP A 81 -4.25 -3.99 -15.35
C ASP A 81 -2.85 -4.57 -15.14
N PHE A 82 -1.94 -3.76 -14.57
CA PHE A 82 -0.58 -4.23 -14.26
C PHE A 82 -0.55 -5.15 -13.04
N ALA A 83 -1.45 -4.92 -12.09
CA ALA A 83 -1.57 -5.66 -10.84
C ALA A 83 -2.40 -6.94 -10.96
N GLU A 84 -3.26 -7.08 -11.98
CA GLU A 84 -4.12 -8.26 -12.22
C GLU A 84 -3.35 -9.58 -12.08
N ARG A 85 -2.12 -9.63 -12.61
CA ARG A 85 -1.24 -10.81 -12.55
C ARG A 85 -0.82 -11.25 -11.14
N TRP A 86 -1.13 -10.47 -10.11
CA TRP A 86 -0.81 -10.73 -8.71
C TRP A 86 -2.02 -10.75 -7.78
N LEU A 87 -3.16 -10.21 -8.22
CA LEU A 87 -4.41 -10.20 -7.48
C LEU A 87 -5.28 -11.44 -7.75
N ALA A 88 -4.96 -12.21 -8.80
CA ALA A 88 -5.62 -13.46 -9.16
C ALA A 88 -5.12 -14.69 -8.38
#